data_AF-T1A5B9-F1
#
_entry.id   AF-T1A5B9-F1
#
_cell.length_a   1.000
_cell.length_b   1.000
_cell.length_c   1.000
_cell.angle_alpha   90.00
_cell.angle_beta   90.00
_cell.angle_gamma   90.00
#
_symmetry.space_group_name_H-M   'P 1'
#
loop_
_entity.id
_entity.type
_entity.pdbx_description
1 polymer ?
#
loop_
_entity_poly.entity_id
_entity_poly.type
_entity_poly.pdbx_seq_one_letter_code
_entity_poly.pdbx_strand_id
1 'polypeptide(L)'
;QAFLSTLRGTEGTPFEWCTNPPPEWSGLLVMNEIVDAFPVALVEKGGSGWFEWGVRVRAGRLIFEPLTLRAPVRHALEEIEEALGPLAAGYRTECNPTLGTRLGAILSGCANGCALVVDYGYSRRHYYHPDRRMGTLQCYFRQLVHEDPLHAPGVEDLTAMVDFTAL
;
A
#
# COMPACT_ATOMS: atom_id res chain seq x y z
N GLN A 1 -0.62 -6.55 21.64
CA GLN A 1 -0.97 -7.93 22.06
C GLN A 1 -2.22 -8.03 22.95
N ALA A 2 -2.62 -7.00 23.72
CA ALA A 2 -3.80 -7.08 24.61
C ALA A 2 -5.18 -6.91 23.92
N PHE A 3 -5.24 -6.40 22.67
CA PHE A 3 -6.50 -6.15 21.97
C PHE A 3 -7.04 -7.37 21.19
N LEU A 4 -6.16 -8.28 20.77
CA LEU A 4 -6.58 -9.48 20.02
C LEU A 4 -7.21 -10.55 20.94
N SER A 5 -6.96 -10.51 22.24
CA SER A 5 -7.53 -11.48 23.19
C SER A 5 -9.01 -11.22 23.55
N THR A 6 -9.58 -10.09 23.12
CA THR A 6 -10.95 -9.69 23.47
C THR A 6 -11.97 -9.94 22.36
N LEU A 7 -11.55 -10.18 21.11
CA LEU A 7 -12.48 -10.62 20.07
C LEU A 7 -12.82 -12.08 20.35
N ARG A 8 -14.08 -12.31 20.71
CA ARG A 8 -14.70 -13.62 20.78
C ARG A 8 -15.72 -13.70 19.66
N GLY A 9 -15.86 -14.88 19.07
CA GLY A 9 -17.01 -15.18 18.23
C GLY A 9 -18.31 -14.88 18.97
N THR A 10 -19.37 -14.58 18.24
CA THR A 10 -20.73 -14.56 18.78
C THR A 10 -21.06 -15.90 19.43
N GLU A 11 -21.91 -15.92 20.47
CA GLU A 11 -22.28 -17.16 21.17
C GLU A 11 -22.68 -18.25 20.17
N GLY A 12 -21.99 -19.40 20.23
CA GLY A 12 -22.24 -20.55 19.38
C GLY A 12 -21.48 -20.59 18.04
N THR A 13 -20.73 -19.54 17.67
CA THR A 13 -19.90 -19.54 16.46
C THR A 13 -18.43 -19.81 16.79
N PRO A 14 -17.82 -20.91 16.29
CA PRO A 14 -16.39 -21.15 16.45
C PRO A 14 -15.56 -20.02 15.84
N PHE A 15 -14.48 -19.61 16.52
CA PHE A 15 -13.51 -18.65 16.00
C PHE A 15 -12.09 -19.12 16.29
N GLU A 16 -11.17 -18.83 15.39
CA GLU A 16 -9.74 -19.15 15.53
C GLU A 16 -8.91 -17.93 15.11
N TRP A 17 -7.84 -17.67 15.87
CA TRP A 17 -6.82 -16.70 15.50
C TRP A 17 -5.70 -17.40 14.76
N CYS A 18 -5.55 -17.09 13.47
CA CYS A 18 -4.50 -17.69 12.63
C CYS A 18 -3.37 -16.68 12.39
N THR A 19 -2.12 -17.16 12.45
CA THR A 19 -0.93 -16.34 12.09
C THR A 19 -0.76 -16.21 10.57
N ASN A 20 -1.23 -17.22 9.82
CA ASN A 20 -1.19 -17.26 8.36
C ASN A 20 -2.58 -17.66 7.85
N PRO A 21 -2.93 -17.31 6.60
CA PRO A 21 -4.07 -17.91 5.93
C PRO A 21 -3.97 -19.44 5.97
N PRO A 22 -5.08 -20.16 6.16
CA PRO A 22 -5.09 -21.62 6.09
C PRO A 22 -4.59 -22.08 4.71
N PRO A 23 -3.85 -23.20 4.63
CA PRO A 23 -3.30 -23.70 3.36
C PRO A 23 -4.37 -23.94 2.28
N GLU A 24 -5.58 -24.30 2.71
CA GLU A 24 -6.76 -24.46 1.89
C GLU A 24 -7.99 -23.91 2.63
N TRP A 25 -8.87 -23.20 1.94
CA TRP A 25 -10.11 -22.68 2.48
C TRP A 25 -11.21 -22.56 1.42
N SER A 26 -12.46 -22.58 1.89
CA SER A 26 -13.65 -22.25 1.10
C SER A 26 -14.55 -21.32 1.91
N GLY A 27 -14.96 -20.20 1.32
CA GLY A 27 -15.75 -19.19 2.04
C GLY A 27 -15.55 -17.77 1.54
N LEU A 28 -15.75 -16.79 2.43
CA LEU A 28 -15.58 -15.38 2.16
C LEU A 28 -14.37 -14.84 2.93
N LEU A 29 -13.40 -14.28 2.21
CA LEU A 29 -12.34 -13.46 2.80
C LEU A 29 -12.79 -12.01 2.82
N VAL A 30 -12.77 -11.37 4.00
CA VAL A 30 -13.04 -9.93 4.12
C VAL A 30 -11.75 -9.21 4.49
N MET A 31 -11.34 -8.25 3.66
CA MET A 31 -10.21 -7.36 3.89
C MET A 31 -10.74 -5.93 3.96
N ASN A 32 -10.89 -5.40 5.17
CA ASN A 32 -11.37 -4.04 5.40
C ASN A 32 -10.23 -3.17 5.91
N GLU A 33 -9.83 -2.16 5.14
CA GLU A 33 -8.72 -1.24 5.47
C GLU A 33 -7.43 -2.00 5.81
N ILE A 34 -7.02 -2.85 4.86
CA ILE A 34 -5.82 -3.70 4.98
C ILE A 34 -4.83 -3.38 3.85
N VAL A 35 -5.33 -3.00 2.68
CA VAL A 35 -4.51 -2.82 1.49
C VAL A 35 -3.84 -1.45 1.49
N ASP A 36 -4.50 -0.42 2.03
CA ASP A 36 -3.90 0.92 2.21
C ASP A 36 -2.66 0.93 3.13
N ALA A 37 -2.59 -0.03 4.06
CA ALA A 37 -1.48 -0.24 4.98
C ALA A 37 -0.33 -1.09 4.37
N PHE A 38 -0.47 -1.58 3.14
CA PHE A 38 0.61 -2.32 2.50
C PHE A 38 1.77 -1.39 2.12
N PRO A 39 3.04 -1.87 2.20
CA PRO A 39 4.18 -1.06 1.81
C PRO A 39 4.10 -0.63 0.34
N VAL A 40 4.31 0.66 0.10
CA VAL A 40 4.40 1.26 -1.23
C VAL A 40 5.79 1.80 -1.51
N ALA A 41 6.13 1.94 -2.79
CA ALA A 41 7.29 2.73 -3.20
C ALA A 41 6.84 4.18 -3.45
N LEU A 42 7.48 5.14 -2.79
CA LEU A 42 7.31 6.56 -3.07
C LEU A 42 8.25 6.94 -4.22
N VAL A 43 7.70 7.50 -5.29
CA VAL A 43 8.45 7.79 -6.53
C VAL A 43 8.19 9.21 -6.99
N GLU A 44 9.15 9.77 -7.73
CA GLU A 44 8.99 11.09 -8.34
C GLU A 44 9.63 11.14 -9.72
N LYS A 45 8.96 11.82 -10.65
CA LYS A 45 9.46 12.00 -12.01
C LYS A 45 10.37 13.22 -12.09
N GLY A 46 11.68 12.99 -12.12
CA GLY A 46 12.68 14.03 -12.35
C GLY A 46 12.86 14.37 -13.84
N GLY A 47 13.76 15.31 -14.13
CA GLY A 47 14.09 15.70 -15.51
C GLY A 47 14.76 14.60 -16.36
N SER A 48 15.40 13.62 -15.70
CA SER A 48 16.04 12.46 -16.34
C SER A 48 15.22 11.16 -16.22
N GLY A 49 13.96 11.25 -15.80
CA GLY A 49 13.08 10.11 -15.55
C GLY A 49 12.78 9.89 -14.06
N TRP A 50 12.18 8.73 -13.77
CA TRP A 50 11.74 8.36 -12.43
C TRP A 50 12.88 8.00 -11.47
N PHE A 51 12.73 8.38 -10.21
CA PHE A 51 13.55 7.91 -9.09
C PHE A 51 12.67 7.54 -7.89
N GLU A 52 13.21 6.76 -6.96
CA GLU A 52 12.52 6.41 -5.70
C GLU A 52 12.96 7.36 -4.59
N TRP A 53 12.04 7.70 -3.70
CA TRP A 53 12.37 8.27 -2.40
C TRP A 53 12.64 7.12 -1.42
N GLY A 54 13.83 7.11 -0.84
CA GLY A 54 14.20 6.17 0.21
C GLY A 54 14.62 6.85 1.50
N VAL A 55 14.75 6.06 2.55
CA VAL A 55 15.09 6.53 3.89
C VAL A 55 16.52 6.15 4.25
N ARG A 56 17.30 7.11 4.75
CA ARG A 56 18.68 6.90 5.24
C ARG A 56 18.93 7.54 6.58
N VAL A 57 19.97 7.07 7.25
CA VAL A 57 20.44 7.63 8.52
C VAL A 57 21.57 8.60 8.25
N ARG A 58 21.40 9.87 8.63
CA ARG A 58 22.48 10.87 8.66
C ARG A 58 22.51 11.55 10.02
N ALA A 59 23.69 11.58 10.64
CA ALA A 59 23.90 12.15 11.97
C ALA A 59 22.85 11.67 13.02
N GLY A 60 22.53 10.38 12.99
CA GLY A 60 21.55 9.77 13.91
C GLY A 60 20.08 10.10 13.63
N ARG A 61 19.76 10.74 12.50
CA ARG A 61 18.39 11.07 12.10
C ARG A 61 18.01 10.36 10.80
N LEU A 62 16.74 9.98 10.69
CA LEU A 62 16.18 9.53 9.42
C LEU A 62 15.97 10.73 8.50
N ILE A 63 16.32 10.56 7.23
CA ILE A 63 16.09 11.54 6.17
C ILE A 63 15.59 10.86 4.91
N PHE A 64 14.82 11.61 4.11
CA PHE A 64 14.54 11.23 2.74
C PHE A 64 15.71 11.57 1.83
N GLU A 65 16.04 10.65 0.94
CA GLU A 65 16.95 10.91 -0.17
C GLU A 65 16.52 10.17 -1.44
N PRO A 66 16.81 10.73 -2.62
CA PRO A 66 16.56 10.06 -3.89
C PRO A 66 17.46 8.83 -4.01
N LEU A 67 16.85 7.71 -4.41
CA LEU A 67 17.47 6.43 -4.67
C LEU A 67 17.28 6.01 -6.14
N THR A 68 18.15 5.12 -6.59
CA THR A 68 18.00 4.46 -7.89
C THR A 68 16.71 3.65 -7.92
N LEU A 69 15.96 3.82 -9.00
CA LEU A 69 14.72 3.09 -9.27
C LEU A 69 15.00 1.58 -9.45
N ARG A 70 14.39 0.77 -8.58
CA ARG A 70 14.44 -0.70 -8.61
C ARG A 70 13.61 -1.23 -9.77
N ALA A 71 13.99 -2.39 -10.30
CA ALA A 71 13.34 -2.98 -11.47
C ALA A 71 11.82 -3.21 -11.31
N PRO A 72 11.29 -3.73 -10.17
CA PRO A 72 9.84 -3.91 -10.02
C PRO A 72 9.07 -2.59 -10.01
N VAL A 73 9.65 -1.54 -9.42
CA VAL A 73 9.04 -0.21 -9.36
C VAL A 73 9.05 0.43 -10.75
N ARG A 74 10.18 0.31 -11.48
CA ARG A 74 10.28 0.74 -12.87
C ARG A 74 9.20 0.13 -13.74
N HIS A 75 9.05 -1.20 -13.67
CA HIS A 75 8.07 -1.92 -14.47
C HIS A 75 6.63 -1.44 -14.20
N ALA A 76 6.27 -1.29 -12.92
CA ALA A 76 4.96 -0.76 -12.55
C ALA A 76 4.71 0.64 -13.12
N LEU A 77 5.71 1.52 -13.11
CA LEU A 77 5.59 2.87 -13.68
C LEU A 77 5.48 2.86 -15.21
N GLU A 78 6.21 1.97 -15.87
CA GLU A 78 6.10 1.78 -17.32
C GLU A 78 4.68 1.35 -17.70
N GLU A 79 4.08 0.39 -16.99
CA GLU A 79 2.68 -0.03 -17.21
C GLU A 79 1.67 1.10 -16.96
N ILE A 80 1.91 1.94 -15.95
CA ILE A 80 1.06 3.10 -15.65
C ILE A 80 1.13 4.12 -16.79
N GLU A 81 2.34 4.45 -17.26
CA GLU A 81 2.53 5.44 -18.33
C GLU A 81 2.12 4.89 -19.71
N GLU A 82 2.21 3.58 -19.94
CA GLU A 82 1.65 2.94 -21.12
C GLU A 82 0.12 3.06 -21.15
N ALA A 83 -0.53 2.86 -20.01
CA ALA A 83 -1.99 2.93 -19.90
C ALA A 83 -2.56 4.35 -19.95
N LEU A 84 -1.83 5.34 -19.41
CA LEU A 84 -2.34 6.70 -19.19
C LEU A 84 -1.63 7.79 -20.00
N GLY A 85 -0.49 7.48 -20.60
CA GLY A 85 0.45 8.45 -21.13
C GLY A 85 1.47 8.93 -20.08
N PRO A 86 2.49 9.69 -20.51
CA PRO A 86 3.56 10.12 -19.63
C PRO A 86 3.07 11.12 -18.58
N LEU A 87 3.46 10.90 -17.32
CA LEU A 87 3.24 11.85 -16.24
C LEU A 87 4.24 13.02 -16.36
N ALA A 88 3.92 14.16 -15.75
CA ALA A 88 4.74 15.36 -15.85
C ALA A 88 5.99 15.29 -14.95
N ALA A 89 7.04 16.05 -15.29
CA ALA A 89 8.16 16.27 -14.37
C ALA A 89 7.67 16.93 -13.07
N GLY A 90 8.25 16.52 -11.94
CA GLY A 90 7.83 16.90 -10.59
C GLY A 90 6.56 16.20 -10.11
N TYR A 91 6.07 15.17 -10.80
CA TYR A 91 4.96 14.36 -10.33
C TYR A 91 5.46 13.35 -9.31
N ARG A 92 4.97 13.42 -8.06
CA ARG A 92 5.26 12.49 -6.97
C ARG A 92 4.02 11.65 -6.68
N THR A 93 4.21 10.35 -6.48
CA THR A 93 3.12 9.39 -6.22
C THR A 93 3.65 8.13 -5.57
N GLU A 94 2.74 7.27 -5.15
CA GLU A 94 3.02 5.92 -4.71
C GLU A 94 2.73 4.90 -5.84
N CYS A 95 3.45 3.77 -5.82
CA CYS A 95 3.05 2.56 -6.53
C CYS A 95 3.37 1.33 -5.69
N ASN A 96 2.55 0.28 -5.79
CA ASN A 96 2.74 -0.96 -5.05
C ASN A 96 3.04 -2.14 -6.00
N PRO A 97 4.31 -2.35 -6.40
CA PRO A 97 4.67 -3.44 -7.31
C PRO A 97 4.52 -4.84 -6.68
N THR A 98 4.24 -4.92 -5.37
CA THR A 98 4.07 -6.19 -4.67
C THR A 98 2.62 -6.53 -4.36
N LEU A 99 1.67 -5.66 -4.71
CA LEU A 99 0.25 -5.81 -4.38
C LEU A 99 -0.31 -7.14 -4.89
N GLY A 100 -0.24 -7.36 -6.20
CA GLY A 100 -0.74 -8.59 -6.83
C GLY A 100 -0.09 -9.86 -6.27
N THR A 101 1.23 -9.87 -6.06
CA THR A 101 1.94 -11.02 -5.48
C THR A 101 1.50 -11.31 -4.04
N ARG A 102 1.34 -10.26 -3.22
CA ARG A 102 0.88 -10.40 -1.81
C ARG A 102 -0.55 -10.91 -1.73
N LEU A 103 -1.45 -10.34 -2.52
CA LEU A 103 -2.84 -10.78 -2.57
C LEU A 103 -2.94 -12.19 -3.14
N GLY A 104 -2.19 -12.50 -4.20
CA GLY A 104 -2.09 -13.86 -4.74
C GLY A 104 -1.65 -14.88 -3.69
N ALA A 105 -0.70 -14.53 -2.82
CA ALA A 105 -0.25 -15.41 -1.73
C ALA A 105 -1.32 -15.58 -0.62
N ILE A 106 -2.13 -14.56 -0.34
CA ILE A 106 -3.24 -14.65 0.61
C ILE A 106 -4.38 -15.51 0.04
N LEU A 107 -4.64 -15.35 -1.26
CA LEU A 107 -5.74 -16.00 -1.96
C LEU A 107 -5.40 -17.41 -2.46
N SER A 108 -4.13 -17.82 -2.45
CA SER A 108 -3.69 -19.08 -3.08
C SER A 108 -4.32 -20.34 -2.48
N GLY A 109 -4.79 -20.27 -1.23
CA GLY A 109 -5.50 -21.37 -0.58
C GLY A 109 -7.00 -21.46 -0.91
N CYS A 110 -7.57 -20.53 -1.69
CA CYS A 110 -9.00 -20.51 -1.97
C CYS A 110 -9.39 -21.63 -2.95
N ALA A 111 -10.05 -22.68 -2.45
CA ALA A 111 -10.62 -23.75 -3.28
C ALA A 111 -11.96 -23.35 -3.90
N ASN A 112 -12.85 -22.74 -3.12
CA ASN A 112 -14.15 -22.24 -3.56
C ASN A 112 -14.63 -21.08 -2.68
N GLY A 113 -14.62 -19.86 -3.21
CA GLY A 113 -14.91 -18.68 -2.41
C GLY A 113 -14.76 -17.37 -3.16
N CYS A 114 -14.85 -16.27 -2.43
CA CYS A 114 -14.57 -14.93 -2.94
C CYS A 114 -13.86 -14.09 -1.88
N ALA A 115 -13.23 -13.00 -2.33
CA ALA A 115 -12.64 -11.99 -1.48
C ALA A 115 -13.38 -10.66 -1.67
N LEU A 116 -13.77 -10.04 -0.56
CA LEU A 116 -14.31 -8.69 -0.50
C LEU A 116 -13.24 -7.77 0.07
N VAL A 117 -12.74 -6.87 -0.77
CA VAL A 117 -11.79 -5.82 -0.39
C VAL A 117 -12.55 -4.51 -0.28
N VAL A 118 -12.49 -3.88 0.90
CA VAL A 118 -13.08 -2.58 1.17
C VAL A 118 -11.98 -1.68 1.68
N ASP A 119 -11.65 -0.65 0.89
CA ASP A 119 -10.51 0.22 1.14
C ASP A 119 -10.69 1.59 0.49
N TYR A 120 -9.86 2.58 0.83
CA TYR A 120 -9.92 3.91 0.23
C TYR A 120 -9.01 3.98 -0.99
N GLY A 121 -9.58 4.34 -2.14
CA GLY A 121 -8.80 4.35 -3.37
C GLY A 121 -9.56 4.76 -4.62
N TYR A 122 -8.89 4.56 -5.74
CA TYR A 122 -9.35 4.97 -7.06
C TYR A 122 -9.01 3.93 -8.12
N SER A 123 -9.66 3.99 -9.28
CA SER A 123 -9.12 3.35 -10.48
C SER A 123 -7.83 4.04 -10.92
N ARG A 124 -6.95 3.33 -11.63
CA ARG A 124 -5.64 3.84 -12.10
C ARG A 124 -5.71 5.24 -12.71
N ARG A 125 -6.69 5.49 -13.59
CA ARG A 125 -6.88 6.80 -14.23
C ARG A 125 -7.15 7.94 -13.25
N HIS A 126 -7.89 7.68 -12.18
CA HIS A 126 -8.19 8.68 -11.14
C HIS A 126 -7.10 8.75 -10.07
N TYR A 127 -6.41 7.63 -9.82
CA TYR A 127 -5.26 7.55 -8.94
C TYR A 127 -4.12 8.43 -9.48
N TYR A 128 -3.70 8.18 -10.72
CA TYR A 128 -2.61 8.91 -11.38
C TYR A 128 -3.11 10.12 -12.20
N HIS A 129 -4.17 10.78 -11.72
CA HIS A 129 -4.71 11.97 -12.39
C HIS A 129 -3.63 13.07 -12.45
N PRO A 130 -3.46 13.82 -13.56
CA PRO A 130 -2.41 14.83 -13.71
C PRO A 130 -2.33 15.88 -12.60
N ASP A 131 -3.45 16.18 -11.93
CA ASP A 131 -3.52 17.13 -10.82
C ASP A 131 -3.12 16.53 -9.45
N ARG A 132 -3.05 15.19 -9.32
CA ARG A 132 -2.63 14.51 -8.08
C ARG A 132 -1.11 14.36 -8.01
N ARG A 133 -0.43 15.49 -8.03
CA ARG A 133 1.04 15.55 -8.18
C ARG A 133 1.83 15.26 -6.90
N MET A 134 1.13 15.10 -5.77
CA MET A 134 1.72 14.86 -4.44
C MET A 134 1.37 13.48 -3.86
N GLY A 135 0.76 12.61 -4.67
CA GLY A 135 0.38 11.27 -4.23
C GLY A 135 -0.77 11.26 -3.23
N THR A 136 -0.77 10.23 -2.39
CA THR A 136 -1.83 9.91 -1.42
C THR A 136 -1.29 9.44 -0.07
N LEU A 137 0.03 9.32 0.08
CA LEU A 137 0.65 8.92 1.34
C LEU A 137 0.28 9.89 2.45
N GLN A 138 -0.33 9.38 3.51
CA GLN A 138 -0.73 10.13 4.69
C GLN A 138 -0.24 9.45 5.96
N CYS A 139 0.07 10.29 6.94
CA CYS A 139 0.51 9.88 8.27
C CYS A 139 -0.55 10.29 9.28
N TYR A 140 -0.90 9.37 10.19
CA TYR A 140 -1.88 9.59 11.23
C TYR A 140 -1.25 9.41 12.61
N PHE A 141 -1.20 10.51 13.37
CA PHE A 141 -0.70 10.51 14.74
C PHE A 141 -1.70 11.19 15.67
N ARG A 142 -2.29 10.43 16.60
CA ARG A 142 -3.27 10.94 17.58
C ARG A 142 -4.42 11.74 16.94
N GLN A 143 -5.02 11.18 15.88
CA GLN A 143 -6.11 11.79 15.08
C GLN A 143 -5.70 13.05 14.30
N LEU A 144 -4.41 13.37 14.23
CA LEU A 144 -3.87 14.42 13.37
C LEU A 144 -3.29 13.81 12.10
N VAL A 145 -3.51 14.49 10.98
CA VAL A 145 -3.03 14.09 9.66
C VAL A 145 -1.84 14.96 9.26
N HIS A 146 -0.76 14.34 8.76
CA HIS A 146 0.39 15.03 8.17
C HIS A 146 1.03 14.20 7.06
N GLU A 147 2.05 14.77 6.40
CA GLU A 147 2.71 14.19 5.21
C GLU A 147 4.18 13.79 5.47
N ASP A 148 4.66 13.91 6.71
CA ASP A 148 6.02 13.53 7.11
C ASP A 148 6.07 12.13 7.77
N PRO A 149 6.37 11.05 7.02
CA PRO A 149 6.43 9.69 7.54
C PRO A 149 7.68 9.38 8.38
N LEU A 150 8.59 10.36 8.54
CA LEU A 150 9.76 10.24 9.40
C LEU A 150 9.58 10.98 10.73
N HIS A 151 8.39 11.55 10.97
CA HIS A 151 8.08 12.31 12.17
C HIS A 151 8.16 11.46 13.43
N ALA A 152 7.47 10.32 13.45
CA ALA A 152 7.44 9.44 14.62
C ALA A 152 7.37 7.94 14.23
N PRO A 153 8.45 7.39 13.64
CA PRO A 153 8.48 6.00 13.17
C PRO A 153 8.11 5.00 14.28
N GLY A 154 7.16 4.11 13.96
CA GLY A 154 6.70 3.05 14.85
C GLY A 154 5.61 3.45 15.86
N VAL A 155 5.20 4.72 15.89
CA VAL A 155 4.08 5.19 16.74
C VAL A 155 3.00 5.97 15.99
N GLU A 156 3.19 6.21 14.69
CA GLU A 156 2.18 6.75 13.77
C GLU A 156 1.79 5.70 12.73
N ASP A 157 0.60 5.85 12.17
CA ASP A 157 0.12 5.03 11.07
C ASP A 157 0.46 5.67 9.72
N LEU A 158 0.79 4.84 8.73
CA LEU A 158 1.17 5.26 7.39
C LEU A 158 0.27 4.55 6.37
N THR A 159 -0.52 5.32 5.64
CA THR A 159 -1.44 4.77 4.63
C THR A 159 -1.22 5.43 3.28
N ALA A 160 -1.44 4.67 2.21
CA ALA A 160 -1.55 5.19 0.87
C ALA A 160 -2.84 4.65 0.24
N MET A 161 -3.52 5.47 -0.56
CA MET A 161 -4.73 5.00 -1.21
C MET A 161 -4.44 3.82 -2.15
N VAL A 162 -5.48 3.03 -2.42
CA VAL A 162 -5.38 1.84 -3.28
C VAL A 162 -5.60 2.21 -4.75
N ASP A 163 -4.68 1.80 -5.64
CA ASP A 163 -4.98 1.67 -7.07
C ASP A 163 -5.79 0.37 -7.29
N PHE A 164 -7.11 0.48 -7.34
CA PHE A 164 -8.01 -0.66 -7.51
C PHE A 164 -7.86 -1.36 -8.86
N THR A 165 -7.20 -0.74 -9.85
CA THR A 165 -6.88 -1.40 -11.12
C THR A 165 -5.67 -2.32 -11.01
N ALA A 166 -4.85 -2.15 -9.97
CA ALA A 166 -3.69 -3.01 -9.68
C ALA A 166 -4.01 -4.22 -8.78
N LEU A 167 -5.25 -4.31 -8.27
CA LEU A 167 -5.79 -5.49 -7.58
C LEU A 167 -6.14 -6.60 -8.58
#